data_AF-A0A5M8RYR4-F1
#
_entry.id   AF-A0A5M8RYR4-F1
#
_cell.length_a   1.000
_cell.length_b   1.000
_cell.length_c   1.000
_cell.angle_alpha   90.00
_cell.angle_beta   90.00
_cell.angle_gamma   90.00
#
_symmetry.space_group_name_H-M   'P 1'
#
loop_
_entity.id
_entity.type
_entity.pdbx_description
1 polymer ?
#
loop_
_entity_poly.entity_id
_entity_poly.type
_entity_poly.pdbx_seq_one_letter_code
_entity_poly.pdbx_strand_id
1 'polypeptide(L)'
;MDGIVKQYMMLVKENSDMINGPDYPGKQRDIQKQKETIKSYAKKLQQGFSTDDDYDEFADAVIKCAYGDITMEELETVYHELTSP
;
A
#
# COMPACT_ATOMS: atom_id res chain seq x y z
N MET A 1 -7.58 6.20 13.51
CA MET A 1 -6.59 5.40 12.76
C MET A 1 -7.29 4.09 12.43
N ASP A 2 -7.40 3.61 11.19
CA ASP A 2 -6.47 3.92 10.12
C ASP A 2 -7.06 3.91 8.69
N GLY A 3 -7.78 5.01 8.35
CA GLY A 3 -8.23 5.24 6.98
C GLY A 3 -7.08 5.39 5.98
N ILE A 4 -5.86 5.68 6.45
CA ILE A 4 -4.67 5.85 5.61
C ILE A 4 -4.07 4.50 5.17
N VAL A 5 -3.99 3.48 6.03
CA VAL A 5 -3.62 2.10 5.62
C VAL A 5 -4.62 1.56 4.60
N LYS A 6 -5.94 1.73 4.83
CA LYS A 6 -6.96 1.29 3.87
C LYS A 6 -6.83 2.00 2.53
N GLN A 7 -6.65 3.33 2.53
CA GLN A 7 -6.43 4.09 1.30
C GLN A 7 -5.16 3.66 0.58
N TYR A 8 -4.07 3.45 1.32
CA TYR A 8 -2.80 3.00 0.74
C TYR A 8 -2.92 1.61 0.09
N MET A 9 -3.55 0.65 0.77
CA MET A 9 -3.81 -0.68 0.23
C MET A 9 -4.66 -0.62 -1.05
N MET A 10 -5.74 0.16 -1.06
CA MET A 10 -6.58 0.32 -2.25
C MET A 10 -5.79 0.90 -3.42
N LEU A 11 -4.93 1.90 -3.19
CA LEU A 11 -4.08 2.48 -4.23
C LEU A 11 -3.09 1.45 -4.81
N VAL A 12 -2.49 0.61 -3.97
CA VAL A 12 -1.58 -0.47 -4.39
C VAL A 12 -2.33 -1.49 -5.24
N LYS A 13 -3.53 -1.89 -4.81
CA LYS A 13 -4.41 -2.79 -5.56
C LYS A 13 -4.81 -2.22 -6.92
N GLU A 14 -5.35 -1.01 -6.96
CA GLU A 14 -5.74 -0.33 -8.20
C GLU A 14 -4.57 -0.18 -9.17
N ASN A 15 -3.37 0.14 -8.66
CA ASN A 15 -2.18 0.22 -9.49
C ASN A 15 -1.77 -1.14 -10.07
N SER A 16 -1.89 -2.22 -9.29
CA SER A 16 -1.64 -3.59 -9.77
C SER A 16 -2.65 -3.98 -10.85
N ASP A 17 -3.94 -3.73 -10.61
CA ASP A 17 -5.02 -3.99 -11.56
C ASP A 17 -4.83 -3.19 -12.86
N MET A 18 -4.39 -1.94 -12.76
CA MET A 18 -4.06 -1.10 -13.91
C MET A 18 -2.89 -1.69 -14.71
N ILE A 19 -1.80 -2.08 -14.05
CA ILE A 19 -0.63 -2.68 -14.70
C ILE A 19 -1.04 -3.97 -15.44
N ASN A 20 -1.77 -4.86 -14.77
CA ASN A 20 -2.15 -6.18 -15.27
C ASN A 20 -3.36 -6.17 -16.22
N GLY A 21 -4.13 -5.08 -16.23
CA GLY A 21 -5.31 -4.92 -17.08
C GLY A 21 -4.98 -4.69 -18.56
N PRO A 22 -6.01 -4.57 -19.43
CA PRO A 22 -5.82 -4.31 -20.84
C PRO A 22 -5.07 -2.99 -21.08
N ASP A 23 -4.42 -2.88 -22.25
CA ASP A 23 -3.77 -1.64 -22.64
C ASP A 23 -4.80 -0.60 -23.12
N TYR A 24 -4.53 0.68 -22.86
CA TYR A 24 -5.38 1.79 -23.27
C TYR A 24 -4.55 3.07 -23.49
N PRO A 25 -4.98 3.98 -24.38
CA PRO A 25 -4.28 5.24 -24.60
C PRO A 25 -4.16 6.04 -23.30
N GLY A 26 -2.93 6.31 -22.87
CA GLY A 26 -2.65 7.05 -21.63
C GLY A 26 -2.33 6.19 -20.41
N LYS A 27 -2.47 4.86 -20.49
CA LYS A 27 -2.20 3.92 -19.39
C LYS A 27 -0.86 4.16 -18.69
N GLN A 28 0.23 4.32 -19.44
CA GLN A 28 1.55 4.58 -18.86
C GLN A 28 1.61 5.88 -18.03
N ARG A 29 0.90 6.92 -18.46
CA ARG A 29 0.83 8.20 -17.74
C ARG A 29 0.02 8.04 -16.45
N ASP A 30 -1.06 7.29 -16.50
CA ASP A 30 -1.91 7.05 -15.34
C ASP A 30 -1.19 6.16 -14.30
N ILE A 31 -0.51 5.10 -14.74
CA ILE A 31 0.38 4.29 -13.89
C ILE A 31 1.43 5.18 -13.22
N GLN A 32 2.05 6.11 -13.96
CA GLN A 32 3.05 7.01 -13.40
C GLN A 32 2.46 7.93 -12.32
N LYS A 33 1.28 8.51 -12.56
CA LYS A 33 0.58 9.33 -11.56
C LYS A 33 0.21 8.52 -10.32
N GLN A 34 -0.33 7.32 -10.51
CA GLN A 34 -0.70 6.42 -9.42
C GLN A 34 0.53 6.06 -8.56
N LYS A 35 1.69 5.78 -9.20
CA LYS A 35 2.98 5.56 -8.50
C LYS A 35 3.40 6.76 -7.66
N GLU A 36 3.22 7.99 -8.14
CA GLU A 36 3.52 9.21 -7.38
C GLU A 36 2.59 9.37 -6.17
N THR A 37 1.30 9.08 -6.33
CA THR A 37 0.33 9.06 -5.23
C THR A 37 0.71 8.01 -4.18
N ILE A 38 1.01 6.77 -4.60
CA ILE A 38 1.46 5.69 -3.71
C ILE A 38 2.71 6.11 -2.93
N LYS A 39 3.70 6.71 -3.59
CA LYS A 39 4.92 7.22 -2.93
C LYS A 39 4.62 8.29 -1.87
N SER A 40 3.62 9.15 -2.09
CA SER A 40 3.23 10.15 -1.11
C SER A 40 2.62 9.53 0.14
N TYR A 41 1.78 8.50 -0.02
CA TYR A 41 1.19 7.77 1.11
C TYR A 41 2.22 6.92 1.86
N ALA A 42 3.08 6.21 1.12
CA ALA A 42 4.21 5.46 1.67
C ALA A 42 5.06 6.32 2.63
N LYS A 43 5.47 7.51 2.17
CA LYS A 43 6.24 8.46 3.00
C LYS A 43 5.51 8.92 4.26
N LYS A 44 4.17 9.06 4.21
CA LYS A 44 3.38 9.44 5.40
C LYS A 44 3.30 8.27 6.39
N LEU A 45 3.11 7.06 5.89
CA LEU A 45 3.03 5.86 6.71
C LEU A 45 4.37 5.54 7.38
N GLN A 46 5.48 5.65 6.64
CA GLN A 46 6.84 5.39 7.16
C GLN A 46 7.18 6.23 8.40
N GLN A 47 6.59 7.42 8.57
CA GLN A 47 6.79 8.27 9.76
C GLN A 47 6.22 7.67 11.05
N GLY A 48 5.33 6.68 10.94
CA GLY A 48 4.73 5.97 12.08
C GLY A 48 5.53 4.75 12.53
N PHE A 49 6.58 4.36 11.81
CA PHE A 49 7.40 3.18 12.12
C PHE A 49 8.70 3.59 12.79
N SER A 50 9.19 2.73 13.69
CA SER A 50 10.43 2.95 14.42
C SER A 50 11.67 2.63 13.58
N THR A 51 11.56 1.66 12.67
CA THR A 51 12.64 1.23 11.78
C THR A 51 12.16 1.11 10.34
N ASP A 52 13.13 1.14 9.40
CA ASP A 52 12.83 0.85 7.99
C ASP A 52 12.44 -0.63 7.80
N ASP A 53 12.96 -1.55 8.63
CA ASP A 53 12.61 -2.97 8.60
C ASP A 53 11.13 -3.21 8.96
N ASP A 54 10.62 -2.52 9.99
CA ASP A 54 9.19 -2.60 10.36
C ASP A 54 8.30 -2.06 9.23
N TYR A 55 8.73 -0.98 8.57
CA TYR A 55 8.00 -0.44 7.43
C TYR A 55 8.00 -1.40 6.23
N ASP A 56 9.12 -2.06 5.96
CA ASP A 56 9.24 -3.04 4.88
C ASP A 56 8.34 -4.26 5.13
N GLU A 57 8.25 -4.75 6.37
CA GLU A 57 7.32 -5.82 6.76
C GLU A 57 5.86 -5.40 6.55
N PHE A 58 5.50 -4.18 6.97
CA PHE A 58 4.18 -3.63 6.70
C PHE A 58 3.90 -3.50 5.19
N ALA A 59 4.86 -3.02 4.39
CA ALA A 59 4.69 -2.87 2.95
C ALA A 59 4.47 -4.23 2.26
N ASP A 60 5.15 -5.29 2.70
CA ASP A 60 4.92 -6.66 2.25
C ASP A 60 3.51 -7.15 2.61
N ALA A 61 3.03 -6.88 3.83
CA ALA A 61 1.66 -7.19 4.24
C ALA A 61 0.62 -6.45 3.39
N VAL A 62 0.85 -5.19 3.02
CA VAL A 62 -0.04 -4.43 2.11
C VAL A 62 -0.14 -5.12 0.75
N ILE A 63 0.98 -5.61 0.22
CA ILE A 63 1.01 -6.32 -1.06
C ILE A 63 0.21 -7.63 -0.95
N LYS A 64 0.45 -8.42 0.10
CA LYS A 64 -0.33 -9.65 0.39
C LYS A 64 -1.84 -9.36 0.48
N CYS A 65 -2.21 -8.28 1.16
CA CYS A 65 -3.62 -7.89 1.28
C CYS A 65 -4.23 -7.48 -0.07
N ALA A 66 -3.48 -6.74 -0.90
CA ALA A 66 -3.92 -6.33 -2.22
C ALA A 66 -4.19 -7.53 -3.15
N TYR A 67 -3.36 -8.58 -3.05
CA TYR A 67 -3.53 -9.84 -3.80
C TYR A 67 -4.52 -10.83 -3.16
N GLY A 68 -5.02 -10.54 -1.95
CA GLY A 68 -6.01 -11.35 -1.25
C GLY A 68 -5.43 -12.51 -0.44
N ASP A 69 -4.12 -12.51 -0.18
CA ASP A 69 -3.44 -13.51 0.67
C ASP A 69 -3.76 -13.31 2.15
N ILE A 70 -4.00 -12.05 2.55
CA ILE A 70 -4.48 -11.68 3.90
C ILE A 70 -5.65 -10.72 3.80
N THR A 71 -6.45 -10.67 4.85
CA THR A 71 -7.59 -9.76 4.99
C THR A 71 -7.15 -8.35 5.40
N MET A 72 -8.08 -7.39 5.28
CA MET A 72 -7.85 -6.03 5.78
C MET A 72 -7.64 -5.99 7.30
N GLU A 73 -8.33 -6.87 8.05
CA GLU A 73 -8.21 -6.96 9.50
C GLU A 73 -6.83 -7.47 9.94
N GLU A 74 -6.30 -8.47 9.22
CA GLU A 74 -4.93 -8.95 9.43
C GLU A 74 -3.89 -7.86 9.10
N LEU A 75 -4.11 -7.09 8.02
CA LEU A 75 -3.24 -5.96 7.67
C LEU A 75 -3.26 -4.87 8.76
N GLU A 76 -4.43 -4.52 9.29
CA GLU A 76 -4.56 -3.54 10.38
C GLU A 76 -3.86 -4.04 11.66
N THR A 77 -3.93 -5.34 11.92
CA THR A 77 -3.23 -5.97 13.06
C THR A 77 -1.71 -5.83 12.91
N VAL A 78 -1.16 -6.19 11.75
CA VAL A 78 0.28 -6.02 11.45
C VAL A 78 0.71 -4.55 11.59
N TYR A 79 -0.09 -3.63 11.05
CA TYR A 79 0.19 -2.20 11.19
C TYR A 79 0.26 -1.77 12.66
N HIS A 80 -0.68 -2.23 13.49
CA HIS A 80 -0.70 -1.89 14.91
C HIS A 80 0.45 -2.51 15.69
N GLU A 81 0.84 -3.75 15.40
CA GLU A 81 1.97 -4.41 16.05
C GLU A 81 3.30 -3.71 15.75
N LEU A 82 3.49 -3.23 14.52
CA LEU A 82 4.74 -2.62 14.04
C LEU A 82 4.84 -1.11 14.32
N THR A 83 3.73 -0.45 14.65
CA THR A 83 3.70 0.98 15.00
C THR A 83 3.48 1.24 16.49
N SER A 84 3.24 0.18 17.28
CA SER A 84 3.12 0.29 18.73
C SER A 84 4.50 0.36 19.40
N PRO A 85 4.72 1.31 20.33
CA PRO A 85 5.99 1.45 21.05
C PRO A 85 6.27 0.35 22.08
#